data_AF-A0A9X3S6G0-F1
#
_entry.id   AF-A0A9X3S6G0-F1
#
_cell.length_a   1.000
_cell.length_b   1.000
_cell.length_c   1.000
_cell.angle_alpha   90.00
_cell.angle_beta   90.00
_cell.angle_gamma   90.00
#
_symmetry.space_group_name_H-M   'P 1'
#
loop_
_entity.id
_entity.type
_entity.pdbx_description
1 polymer ?
#
loop_
_entity_poly.entity_id
_entity_poly.type
_entity_poly.pdbx_seq_one_letter_code
_entity_poly.pdbx_strand_id
1 'polypeptide(L)'
;MRRRPEIADARAAWWTWRAVRDVRAQLRAGAVRDVRVPAPPAVPERAGRAVRLILRRESPSCFERSLVLQRWLAAQGQPVDLIVGTEGGARGNFTAHAWLDGESQPDGHRYVEMLRLAP
;
A
#
# COMPACT_ATOMS: atom_id res chain seq x y z
N MET A 1 19.16 0.21 19.07
CA MET A 1 18.87 -1.13 19.67
C MET A 1 17.88 -1.89 18.80
N ARG A 2 18.23 -3.09 18.32
CA ARG A 2 17.28 -3.99 17.63
C ARG A 2 16.41 -4.68 18.69
N ARG A 3 15.12 -4.34 18.74
CA ARG A 3 14.11 -5.03 19.57
C ARG A 3 13.96 -6.47 19.07
N ARG A 4 13.76 -7.42 19.99
CA ARG A 4 13.45 -8.80 19.61
C ARG A 4 12.08 -8.84 18.90
N PRO A 5 11.95 -9.58 17.78
CA PRO A 5 10.67 -9.74 17.10
C PRO A 5 9.68 -10.49 18.00
N GLU A 6 8.45 -9.97 18.08
CA GLU A 6 7.35 -10.57 18.84
C GLU A 6 6.39 -11.33 17.92
N ILE A 7 5.50 -12.14 18.51
CA ILE A 7 4.44 -12.85 17.76
C ILE A 7 3.56 -11.86 16.96
N ALA A 8 3.34 -10.65 17.49
CA ALA A 8 2.62 -9.59 16.79
C ALA A 8 3.32 -9.18 15.49
N ASP A 9 4.65 -9.08 15.50
CA ASP A 9 5.45 -8.77 14.30
C ASP A 9 5.35 -9.89 13.27
N ALA A 10 5.39 -11.16 13.72
CA ALA A 10 5.23 -12.32 12.84
C ALA A 10 3.85 -12.37 12.19
N ARG A 11 2.77 -12.09 12.95
CA ARG A 11 1.41 -12.02 12.42
C ARG A 11 1.24 -10.90 11.41
N ALA A 12 1.75 -9.71 11.71
CA ALA A 12 1.72 -8.57 10.78
C ALA A 12 2.54 -8.85 9.51
N ALA A 13 3.72 -9.46 9.65
CA ALA A 13 4.55 -9.85 8.52
C ALA A 13 3.84 -10.87 7.61
N TRP A 14 3.32 -11.95 8.19
CA TRP A 14 2.61 -12.98 7.45
C TRP A 14 1.38 -12.42 6.73
N TRP A 15 0.59 -11.60 7.43
CA TRP A 15 -0.56 -10.93 6.81
C TRP A 15 -0.13 -10.04 5.64
N THR A 16 0.91 -9.23 5.79
CA THR A 16 1.38 -8.32 4.73
C THR A 16 1.82 -9.11 3.49
N TRP A 17 2.56 -10.19 3.70
CA TRP A 17 3.02 -11.06 2.62
C TRP A 17 1.84 -11.68 1.86
N ARG A 18 0.83 -12.16 2.59
CA ARG A 18 -0.40 -12.70 2.01
C ARG A 18 -1.18 -11.62 1.26
N ALA A 19 -1.39 -10.46 1.88
CA ALA A 19 -2.14 -9.35 1.31
C ALA A 19 -1.53 -8.89 -0.03
N VAL A 20 -0.20 -8.74 -0.10
CA VAL A 20 0.50 -8.39 -1.34
C VAL A 20 0.26 -9.44 -2.43
N ARG A 21 0.33 -10.73 -2.10
CA ARG A 21 0.07 -11.82 -3.06
C ARG A 21 -1.37 -11.83 -3.55
N ASP A 22 -2.33 -11.68 -2.64
CA ASP A 22 -3.76 -11.68 -2.95
C ASP A 22 -4.13 -10.46 -3.83
N VAL A 23 -3.60 -9.27 -3.51
CA VAL A 23 -3.76 -8.06 -4.33
C VAL A 23 -3.14 -8.25 -5.70
N ARG A 24 -1.88 -8.70 -5.77
CA ARG A 24 -1.18 -8.94 -7.04
C ARG A 24 -1.90 -9.94 -7.92
N ALA A 25 -2.46 -11.01 -7.35
CA ALA A 25 -3.25 -11.98 -8.09
C ALA A 25 -4.52 -11.36 -8.68
N GLN A 26 -5.24 -10.53 -7.92
CA GLN A 26 -6.43 -9.82 -8.39
C GLN A 26 -6.09 -8.82 -9.52
N LEU A 27 -5.01 -8.05 -9.38
CA LEU A 27 -4.56 -7.11 -10.41
C LEU A 27 -4.19 -7.85 -11.70
N ARG A 28 -3.50 -8.99 -11.61
CA ARG A 28 -3.18 -9.84 -12.76
C ARG A 28 -4.42 -10.44 -13.43
N ALA A 29 -5.49 -10.66 -12.66
CA ALA A 29 -6.79 -11.07 -13.18
C ALA A 29 -7.60 -9.91 -13.78
N GLY A 30 -7.08 -8.67 -13.76
CA GLY A 30 -7.71 -7.48 -14.35
C GLY A 30 -8.59 -6.68 -13.40
N ALA A 31 -8.63 -7.01 -12.11
CA ALA A 31 -9.31 -6.17 -11.12
C ALA A 31 -8.55 -4.86 -10.93
N VAL A 32 -9.24 -3.72 -11.01
CA VAL A 32 -8.63 -2.39 -10.76
C VAL A 32 -9.38 -1.62 -9.68
N ARG A 33 -10.73 -1.67 -9.68
CA ARG A 33 -11.58 -0.97 -8.70
C ARG A 33 -12.00 -1.86 -7.53
N ASP A 34 -12.27 -3.14 -7.78
CA ASP A 34 -12.82 -4.06 -6.78
C ASP A 34 -11.76 -4.92 -6.11
N VAL A 35 -10.56 -4.37 -5.91
CA VAL A 35 -9.45 -5.10 -5.29
C VAL A 35 -9.71 -5.23 -3.80
N ARG A 36 -9.84 -6.46 -3.32
CA ARG A 36 -10.08 -6.77 -1.92
C ARG A 36 -8.78 -7.09 -1.22
N VAL A 37 -8.47 -6.32 -0.17
CA VAL A 37 -7.33 -6.59 0.72
C VAL A 37 -7.82 -7.34 1.96
N PRO A 38 -7.22 -8.49 2.33
CA PRO A 38 -7.67 -9.26 3.50
C PRO A 38 -7.57 -8.42 4.78
N ALA A 39 -8.49 -8.64 5.73
CA ALA A 39 -8.45 -7.96 7.02
C ALA A 39 -7.13 -8.25 7.77
N PRO A 40 -6.44 -7.23 8.30
CA PRO A 40 -5.25 -7.42 9.11
C PRO A 40 -5.57 -8.02 10.48
N PRO A 41 -4.61 -8.71 11.10
CA PRO A 41 -4.78 -9.21 12.47
C PRO A 41 -4.84 -8.05 13.46
N ALA A 42 -5.61 -8.21 14.54
CA ALA A 42 -5.60 -7.27 15.66
C ALA A 42 -4.25 -7.37 16.41
N VAL A 43 -3.34 -6.43 16.11
CA VAL A 43 -2.02 -6.32 16.72
C VAL A 43 -1.70 -4.86 17.02
N PRO A 44 -0.78 -4.57 17.96
CA PRO A 44 -0.45 -3.18 18.30
C PRO A 44 0.23 -2.45 17.14
N GLU A 45 0.01 -1.14 17.02
CA GLU A 45 0.52 -0.27 15.95
C GLU A 45 2.04 -0.43 15.70
N ARG A 46 2.82 -0.69 16.75
CA ARG A 46 4.27 -0.94 16.67
C ARG A 46 4.64 -2.09 15.71
N ALA A 47 3.74 -3.05 15.49
CA ALA A 47 3.91 -4.13 14.52
C ALA A 47 3.93 -3.63 13.06
N GLY A 48 3.53 -2.38 12.80
CA GLY A 48 3.66 -1.72 11.50
C GLY A 48 5.10 -1.67 10.95
N ARG A 49 6.12 -1.83 11.81
CA ARG A 49 7.50 -2.04 11.35
C ARG A 49 7.65 -3.32 10.52
N ALA A 50 6.99 -4.40 10.92
CA ALA A 50 7.02 -5.67 10.20
C ALA A 50 6.30 -5.56 8.85
N VAL A 51 5.18 -4.83 8.79
CA VAL A 51 4.48 -4.49 7.54
C VAL A 51 5.42 -3.79 6.57
N ARG A 52 6.06 -2.69 7.01
CA ARG A 52 7.02 -1.94 6.19
C ARG A 52 8.22 -2.79 5.75
N LEU A 53 8.70 -3.70 6.60
CA LEU A 53 9.80 -4.61 6.25
C LEU A 53 9.40 -5.56 5.12
N ILE A 54 8.23 -6.17 5.20
CA ILE A 54 7.74 -7.08 4.16
C ILE A 54 7.46 -6.33 2.86
N LEU A 55 6.85 -5.14 2.91
CA LEU A 55 6.67 -4.31 1.72
C LEU A 55 8.01 -3.93 1.06
N ARG A 56 9.08 -3.68 1.84
CA ARG A 56 10.42 -3.45 1.29
C ARG A 56 11.03 -4.70 0.65
N ARG A 57 10.70 -5.89 1.17
CA ARG A 57 11.24 -7.17 0.68
C ARG A 57 10.53 -7.70 -0.56
N GLU A 58 9.20 -7.57 -0.61
CA GLU A 58 8.39 -8.03 -1.74
C GLU A 58 8.40 -7.05 -2.92
N SER A 59 8.93 -5.84 -2.72
CA SER A 59 9.01 -4.75 -3.71
C SER A 59 7.74 -4.62 -4.56
N PRO A 60 6.56 -4.45 -3.94
CA PRO A 60 5.29 -4.31 -4.67
C PRO A 60 5.28 -3.01 -5.48
N SER A 61 4.38 -2.95 -6.47
CA SER A 61 4.12 -1.70 -7.18
C SER A 61 3.59 -0.62 -6.22
N CYS A 62 3.66 0.65 -6.62
CA CYS A 62 3.08 1.76 -5.84
C CYS A 62 1.61 1.50 -5.51
N PHE A 63 0.82 1.01 -6.47
CA PHE A 63 -0.60 0.70 -6.25
C PHE A 63 -0.82 -0.47 -5.29
N GLU A 64 -0.10 -1.59 -5.47
CA GLU A 64 -0.15 -2.74 -4.55
C GLU A 64 0.23 -2.33 -3.12
N ARG A 65 1.29 -1.54 -2.98
CA ARG A 65 1.78 -1.03 -1.69
C ARG A 65 0.73 -0.16 -1.01
N SER A 66 0.18 0.81 -1.73
CA SER A 66 -0.78 1.78 -1.19
C SER A 66 -2.07 1.09 -0.76
N LEU A 67 -2.58 0.12 -1.52
CA LEU A 67 -3.75 -0.69 -1.11
C LEU A 67 -3.51 -1.44 0.22
N VAL A 68 -2.35 -2.09 0.35
CA VAL A 68 -2.02 -2.84 1.56
C VAL A 68 -1.83 -1.90 2.76
N LEU A 69 -1.17 -0.75 2.58
CA LEU A 69 -0.97 0.23 3.64
C LEU A 69 -2.27 0.92 4.05
N GLN A 70 -3.12 1.30 3.09
CA GLN A 70 -4.45 1.85 3.35
C GLN A 70 -5.24 0.90 4.25
N ARG A 71 -5.31 -0.38 3.88
CA ARG A 71 -6.03 -1.39 4.66
C ARG A 71 -5.46 -1.57 6.06
N TRP A 72 -4.13 -1.53 6.19
CA TRP A 72 -3.46 -1.59 7.48
C TRP A 72 -3.82 -0.39 8.36
N LEU A 73 -3.68 0.83 7.85
CA LEU A 73 -3.92 2.07 8.59
C LEU A 73 -5.38 2.21 9.01
N ALA A 74 -6.32 1.87 8.12
CA ALA A 74 -7.75 1.84 8.45
C ALA A 74 -8.03 0.93 9.66
N ALA A 75 -7.40 -0.25 9.73
CA ALA A 75 -7.55 -1.15 10.86
C ALA A 75 -6.84 -0.68 12.15
N GLN A 76 -5.92 0.28 12.05
CA GLN A 76 -5.33 0.97 13.20
C GLN A 76 -6.13 2.22 13.61
N GLY A 77 -7.30 2.46 13.01
CA GLY A 77 -8.13 3.64 13.28
C GLY A 77 -7.66 4.91 12.58
N GLN A 78 -6.81 4.78 11.55
CA GLN A 78 -6.29 5.87 10.73
C GLN A 78 -6.74 5.69 9.28
N PRO A 79 -8.03 5.85 8.95
CA PRO A 79 -8.50 5.76 7.57
C PRO A 79 -7.86 6.87 6.75
N VAL A 80 -7.26 6.51 5.62
CA VAL A 80 -6.64 7.43 4.65
C VAL A 80 -7.05 7.04 3.25
N ASP A 81 -7.22 8.03 2.38
CA ASP A 81 -7.53 7.78 0.98
C ASP A 81 -6.29 7.31 0.21
N LEU A 82 -6.52 6.45 -0.78
CA LEU A 82 -5.53 6.10 -1.79
C LEU A 82 -5.80 6.96 -3.03
N ILE A 83 -4.79 7.68 -3.46
CA ILE A 83 -4.84 8.55 -4.63
C ILE A 83 -4.04 7.90 -5.76
N VAL A 84 -4.61 7.87 -6.96
CA VAL A 84 -3.94 7.46 -8.19
C VAL A 84 -3.87 8.67 -9.10
N GLY A 85 -2.66 8.97 -9.57
CA GLY A 85 -2.41 10.08 -10.47
C GLY A 85 -1.43 9.70 -11.57
N THR A 86 -1.36 10.57 -12.57
CA THR A 86 -0.47 10.41 -13.72
C THR A 86 0.28 11.69 -13.98
N GLU A 87 1.47 11.56 -14.55
CA GLU A 87 2.25 12.68 -15.06
C GLU A 87 2.71 12.41 -16.50
N GLY A 88 3.16 13.47 -17.17
CA GLY A 88 3.52 13.44 -18.58
C GLY A 88 2.41 13.93 -19.49
N GLY A 89 2.70 14.01 -20.79
CA GLY A 89 1.76 14.46 -21.82
C GLY A 89 1.76 13.51 -23.02
N ALA A 90 0.87 13.73 -23.98
CA ALA A 90 0.65 12.84 -25.14
C ALA A 90 1.90 12.55 -26.01
N ARG A 91 2.98 13.33 -25.87
CA ARG A 91 4.25 13.17 -26.59
C ARG A 91 5.45 12.84 -25.69
N GLY A 92 5.22 12.66 -24.38
CA GLY A 92 6.26 12.39 -23.39
C GLY A 92 6.06 11.05 -22.69
N ASN A 93 6.93 10.77 -21.71
CA ASN A 93 6.79 9.57 -20.88
C ASN A 93 5.55 9.73 -19.99
N PHE A 94 4.58 8.84 -20.18
CA PHE A 94 3.44 8.68 -19.29
C PHE A 94 3.86 7.83 -18.09
N THR A 95 3.73 8.38 -16.88
CA THR A 95 4.02 7.67 -15.64
C THR A 95 2.80 7.71 -14.74
N ALA A 96 2.33 6.53 -14.32
CA ALA A 96 1.28 6.40 -13.31
C ALA A 96 1.90 6.17 -11.91
N HIS A 97 1.32 6.80 -10.90
CA HIS A 97 1.73 6.66 -9.52
C HIS A 97 0.50 6.56 -8.59
N ALA A 98 0.68 5.88 -7.46
CA ALA A 98 -0.35 5.77 -6.45
C ALA A 98 0.27 5.97 -5.06
N TRP A 99 -0.33 6.84 -4.26
CA TRP A 99 0.15 7.24 -2.93
C TRP A 99 -1.03 7.36 -1.96
N LEU A 100 -0.74 7.35 -0.67
CA LEU A 100 -1.76 7.63 0.35
C LEU A 100 -1.85 9.13 0.60
N ASP A 101 -3.04 9.62 0.93
CA ASP A 101 -3.23 11.01 1.29
C ASP A 101 -2.34 11.40 2.48
N GLY A 102 -1.63 12.52 2.35
CA GLY A 102 -0.59 12.96 3.29
C GLY A 102 0.81 12.36 3.08
N GLU A 103 1.03 11.41 2.17
CA GLU A 103 2.38 11.00 1.76
C GLU A 103 3.02 12.08 0.86
N SER A 104 4.29 12.42 1.13
CA SER A 104 5.08 13.27 0.24
C SER A 104 5.23 12.59 -1.13
N GLN A 105 4.82 13.28 -2.19
CA GLN A 105 5.11 12.85 -3.55
C GLN A 105 6.62 12.95 -3.82
N PRO A 106 7.17 12.11 -4.71
CA PRO A 106 8.58 12.23 -5.12
C PRO A 106 8.90 13.65 -5.61
N ASP A 107 9.97 14.25 -5.09
CA ASP A 107 10.37 15.62 -5.42
C ASP A 107 10.54 15.80 -6.94
N GLY A 108 9.97 16.89 -7.47
CA GLY A 108 10.08 17.26 -8.89
C GLY A 108 9.00 16.69 -9.80
N HIS A 109 8.10 15.84 -9.29
CA HIS A 109 6.98 15.27 -10.05
C HIS A 109 5.68 16.00 -9.73
N ARG A 110 4.88 16.31 -10.77
CA ARG A 110 3.56 16.97 -10.62
C ARG A 110 2.49 16.05 -11.19
N TYR A 111 2.02 15.12 -10.37
CA TYR A 111 0.94 14.21 -10.73
C TYR A 111 -0.40 14.95 -10.78
N VAL A 112 -1.21 14.64 -11.78
CA VAL A 112 -2.62 15.00 -11.84
C VAL A 112 -3.42 13.85 -11.27
N GLU A 113 -4.20 14.11 -10.22
CA GLU A 113 -5.10 13.13 -9.61
C GLU A 113 -6.15 12.68 -10.64
N MET A 114 -6.27 11.36 -10.81
CA MET A 114 -7.25 10.74 -11.71
C MET A 114 -8.34 10.01 -10.94
N LEU A 115 -7.99 9.40 -9.81
CA LEU A 115 -8.86 8.57 -9.02
C LEU A 115 -8.49 8.66 -7.55
N ARG A 116 -9.51 8.67 -6.71
CA ARG A 116 -9.41 8.58 -5.26
C ARG A 116 -10.26 7.42 -4.76
N LEU A 117 -9.66 6.56 -3.95
CA LEU A 117 -10.29 5.39 -3.36
C LEU A 117 -10.35 5.57 -1.85
N ALA A 118 -11.57 5.61 -1.32
CA ALA A 118 -11.81 5.57 0.11
C ALA A 118 -11.36 4.21 0.71
N PRO A 119 -10.96 4.17 1.99
CA PRO A 119 -10.43 2.97 2.66
C PRO A 119 -11.41 1.82 2.92
#